data_AF-A0A929TD74-F1
#
_entry.id   AF-A0A929TD74-F1
#
_cell.length_a   1.000
_cell.length_b   1.000
_cell.length_c   1.000
_cell.angle_alpha   90.00
_cell.angle_beta   90.00
_cell.angle_gamma   90.00
#
_symmetry.space_group_name_H-M   'P 1'
#
loop_
_entity.id
_entity.type
_entity.pdbx_description
1 polymer ?
#
loop_
_entity_poly.entity_id
_entity_poly.type
_entity_poly.pdbx_seq_one_letter_code
_entity_poly.pdbx_strand_id
1 'polypeptide(L)'
;MDLKELYLKKRMSAGDIASQIGSGECVHTDLAAAIPPGIIQALAKRAKSGEVKDVKLYTSLDIGQYECLDEEALKNITPISWFSSGRLAKMINAARADIIPCNYSSMPALHALTPVDVMVAVVSPMDRHGYFSTGGSASFSQSVIDRAKKIYLEVCPWMPRALTGPIIHISQVDGVFESEAPLVELPKPPIDEISKKIGELMAEEVPNGATIQMGIGAVPEAFGMALLDKKDMGIHTELLTESMIDMIEAGAVTNLQKPIHRGRTVATLAFGSKKV
;
A
#
# COMPACT_ATOMS: atom_id res chain seq x y z
N MET A 1 1.26 -24.57 -20.32
CA MET A 1 2.60 -24.04 -19.95
C MET A 1 2.76 -24.31 -18.47
N ASP A 2 3.87 -24.91 -18.04
CA ASP A 2 4.11 -25.10 -16.61
C ASP A 2 4.31 -23.72 -15.95
N LEU A 3 3.52 -23.44 -14.91
CA LEU A 3 3.58 -22.16 -14.19
C LEU A 3 4.94 -21.98 -13.51
N LYS A 4 5.60 -23.06 -13.10
CA LYS A 4 6.95 -23.00 -12.51
C LYS A 4 7.99 -22.58 -13.55
N GLU A 5 7.95 -23.17 -14.74
CA GLU A 5 8.83 -22.78 -15.84
C GLU A 5 8.62 -21.32 -16.25
N LEU A 6 7.35 -20.89 -16.33
CA LEU A 6 7.01 -19.51 -16.65
C LEU A 6 7.53 -18.53 -15.58
N TYR A 7 7.42 -18.89 -14.31
CA TYR A 7 7.97 -18.09 -13.21
C TYR A 7 9.49 -17.99 -13.31
N LEU A 8 10.19 -19.11 -13.48
CA LEU A 8 11.66 -19.13 -13.61
C LEU A 8 12.16 -18.31 -14.80
N LYS A 9 11.41 -18.31 -15.91
CA LYS A 9 11.72 -17.47 -17.09
C LYS A 9 11.58 -15.98 -16.82
N LYS A 10 10.66 -15.58 -15.93
CA LYS A 10 10.38 -14.18 -15.57
C LYS A 10 11.17 -13.72 -14.36
N ARG A 11 11.83 -14.63 -13.64
CA ARG A 11 12.64 -14.30 -12.47
C ARG A 11 13.91 -13.57 -12.88
N MET A 12 14.17 -12.44 -12.25
CA MET A 12 15.31 -11.57 -12.55
C MET A 12 15.68 -10.73 -11.31
N SER A 13 16.80 -10.02 -11.37
CA SER A 13 17.21 -9.13 -10.27
C SER A 13 16.43 -7.80 -10.29
N ALA A 14 16.43 -7.08 -9.17
CA ALA A 14 15.89 -5.71 -9.14
C ALA A 14 16.60 -4.77 -10.14
N GLY A 15 17.90 -4.99 -10.39
CA GLY A 15 18.67 -4.25 -11.40
C GLY A 15 18.21 -4.55 -12.82
N ASP A 16 17.93 -5.82 -13.13
CA ASP A 16 17.38 -6.23 -14.42
C ASP A 16 16.00 -5.61 -14.64
N ILE A 17 15.10 -5.68 -13.64
CA ILE A 17 13.80 -4.99 -13.70
C ILE A 17 13.98 -3.50 -13.95
N ALA A 18 14.83 -2.85 -13.16
CA ALA A 18 15.09 -1.43 -13.32
C ALA A 18 15.60 -1.13 -14.72
N SER A 19 16.44 -1.96 -15.33
CA SER A 19 16.94 -1.79 -16.71
C SER A 19 15.85 -1.80 -17.78
N GLN A 20 14.71 -2.45 -17.51
CA GLN A 20 13.56 -2.49 -18.42
C GLN A 20 12.66 -1.24 -18.34
N ILE A 21 12.94 -0.33 -17.40
CA ILE A 21 12.27 0.97 -17.30
C ILE A 21 13.02 1.97 -18.18
N GLY A 22 12.32 2.48 -19.19
CA GLY A 22 12.85 3.43 -20.17
C GLY A 22 12.79 4.88 -19.71
N SER A 23 13.56 5.74 -20.37
CA SER A 23 13.46 7.19 -20.16
C SER A 23 12.09 7.72 -20.58
N GLY A 24 11.54 8.67 -19.84
CA GLY A 24 10.22 9.26 -20.09
C GLY A 24 9.02 8.43 -19.63
N GLU A 25 9.23 7.21 -19.11
CA GLU A 25 8.13 6.34 -18.68
C GLU A 25 7.50 6.82 -17.36
N CYS A 26 6.18 6.63 -17.25
CA CYS A 26 5.41 6.83 -16.03
C CYS A 26 5.35 5.52 -15.23
N VAL A 27 6.06 5.49 -14.11
CA VAL A 27 6.14 4.36 -13.18
C VAL A 27 5.17 4.59 -12.03
N HIS A 28 4.26 3.66 -11.81
CA HIS A 28 3.28 3.69 -10.73
C HIS A 28 3.53 2.58 -9.73
N THR A 29 3.34 2.91 -8.46
CA THR A 29 3.13 1.95 -7.37
C THR A 29 1.87 2.34 -6.62
N ASP A 30 1.26 1.36 -5.94
CA ASP A 30 0.28 1.66 -4.91
C ASP A 30 0.98 2.19 -3.65
N LEU A 31 0.24 2.24 -2.55
CA LEU A 31 0.62 2.94 -1.34
C LEU A 31 1.28 2.06 -0.27
N ALA A 32 1.91 2.73 0.70
CA ALA A 32 2.42 2.13 1.93
C ALA A 32 3.25 0.85 1.69
N ALA A 33 2.83 -0.29 2.25
CA ALA A 33 3.56 -1.56 2.17
C ALA A 33 3.61 -2.18 0.75
N ALA A 34 2.86 -1.64 -0.20
CA ALA A 34 2.94 -2.07 -1.61
C ALA A 34 4.09 -1.44 -2.38
N ILE A 35 4.72 -0.38 -1.86
CA ILE A 35 5.85 0.27 -2.52
C ILE A 35 7.06 -0.67 -2.51
N PRO A 36 7.61 -1.10 -3.67
CA PRO A 36 8.67 -2.11 -3.75
C PRO A 36 10.06 -1.49 -3.54
N PRO A 37 10.66 -1.61 -2.33
CA PRO A 37 11.88 -0.88 -2.02
C PRO A 37 13.06 -1.32 -2.88
N GLY A 38 13.19 -2.61 -3.19
CA GLY A 38 14.30 -3.13 -3.99
C GLY A 38 14.27 -2.60 -5.42
N ILE A 39 13.08 -2.62 -6.05
CA ILE A 39 12.90 -2.09 -7.41
C ILE A 39 13.11 -0.56 -7.43
N ILE A 40 12.55 0.18 -6.48
CA ILE A 40 12.68 1.64 -6.41
C ILE A 40 14.14 2.06 -6.16
N GLN A 41 14.87 1.33 -5.32
CA GLN A 41 16.31 1.58 -5.09
C GLN A 41 17.14 1.30 -6.35
N ALA A 42 16.85 0.22 -7.08
CA ALA A 42 17.54 -0.09 -8.33
C ALA A 42 17.29 0.99 -9.40
N LEU A 43 16.04 1.48 -9.51
CA LEU A 43 15.70 2.61 -10.38
C LEU A 43 16.42 3.90 -9.96
N ALA A 44 16.48 4.19 -8.66
CA ALA A 44 17.22 5.34 -8.14
C ALA A 44 18.71 5.30 -8.51
N LYS A 45 19.36 4.13 -8.42
CA LYS A 45 20.77 3.97 -8.83
C LYS A 45 20.98 4.27 -10.32
N ARG A 46 20.10 3.75 -11.19
CA ARG A 46 20.13 4.07 -12.64
C ARG A 46 19.95 5.57 -12.88
N ALA A 47 19.00 6.19 -12.19
CA ALA A 47 18.77 7.63 -12.29
C ALA A 47 19.98 8.45 -11.82
N LYS A 48 20.62 8.08 -10.69
CA LYS A 48 21.82 8.76 -10.19
C LYS A 48 22.98 8.70 -11.20
N SER A 49 23.17 7.55 -11.85
CA SER A 49 24.19 7.36 -12.90
C SER A 49 23.89 8.07 -14.23
N GLY A 50 22.65 8.53 -14.45
CA GLY A 50 22.22 9.15 -15.71
C GLY A 50 21.88 8.18 -16.84
N GLU A 51 21.82 6.87 -16.56
CA GLU A 51 21.43 5.82 -17.51
C GLU A 51 19.95 5.89 -17.92
N VAL A 52 19.10 6.46 -17.07
CA VAL A 52 17.68 6.70 -17.33
C VAL A 52 17.37 8.16 -17.01
N LYS A 53 16.45 8.77 -17.77
CA LYS A 53 16.12 10.20 -17.69
C LYS A 53 14.62 10.43 -17.75
N ASP A 54 14.16 11.54 -17.19
CA ASP A 54 12.77 12.02 -17.27
C ASP A 54 11.71 10.97 -16.84
N VAL A 55 12.04 10.12 -15.88
CA VAL A 55 11.09 9.13 -15.34
C VAL A 55 10.13 9.83 -14.39
N LYS A 56 8.83 9.59 -14.55
CA LYS A 56 7.81 10.09 -13.61
C LYS A 56 7.44 8.98 -12.65
N LEU A 57 7.70 9.17 -11.36
CA LEU A 57 7.43 8.17 -10.33
C LEU A 57 6.21 8.58 -9.51
N TYR A 58 5.10 7.87 -9.71
CA TYR A 58 3.84 8.09 -9.03
C TYR A 58 3.75 7.23 -7.76
N THR A 59 3.62 7.88 -6.60
CA THR A 59 3.50 7.22 -5.29
C THR A 59 2.37 7.82 -4.46
N SER A 60 2.02 7.14 -3.37
CA SER A 60 1.01 7.58 -2.41
C SER A 60 1.36 7.03 -1.02
N LEU A 61 1.14 7.82 0.04
CA LEU A 61 1.44 7.46 1.43
C LEU A 61 2.84 6.82 1.56
N ASP A 62 3.86 7.60 1.24
CA ASP A 62 5.26 7.17 1.34
C ASP A 62 5.67 7.01 2.81
N ILE A 63 5.83 5.76 3.23
CA ILE A 63 6.18 5.36 4.61
C ILE A 63 7.68 5.06 4.79
N GLY A 64 8.41 4.85 3.70
CA GLY A 64 9.82 4.48 3.69
C GLY A 64 10.75 5.66 3.39
N GLN A 65 12.04 5.42 3.56
CA GLN A 65 13.07 6.29 2.99
C GLN A 65 13.48 5.74 1.62
N TYR A 66 13.21 6.53 0.58
CA TYR A 66 13.52 6.13 -0.79
C TYR A 66 14.63 7.00 -1.37
N GLU A 67 15.70 6.36 -1.83
CA GLU A 67 16.83 7.02 -2.50
C GLU A 67 16.45 7.72 -3.80
N CYS A 68 15.30 7.37 -4.40
CA CYS A 68 14.76 8.07 -5.57
C CYS A 68 14.41 9.53 -5.28
N LEU A 69 14.36 9.93 -3.99
CA LEU A 69 14.11 11.30 -3.55
C LEU A 69 15.40 12.08 -3.26
N ASP A 70 16.59 11.50 -3.47
CA ASP A 70 17.87 12.17 -3.30
C ASP A 70 18.15 13.14 -4.46
N GLU A 71 18.88 14.22 -4.19
CA GLU A 71 19.10 15.30 -5.18
C GLU A 71 19.67 14.82 -6.51
N GLU A 72 20.56 13.83 -6.48
CA GLU A 72 21.15 13.26 -7.67
C GLU A 72 20.15 12.44 -8.50
N ALA A 73 19.27 11.69 -7.84
CA ALA A 73 18.20 10.95 -8.51
C ALA A 73 17.15 11.89 -9.11
N LEU A 74 16.82 12.98 -8.41
CA LEU A 74 15.83 13.99 -8.84
C LEU A 74 16.21 14.73 -10.13
N LYS A 75 17.46 14.64 -10.58
CA LYS A 75 17.86 15.15 -11.92
C LYS A 75 17.19 14.36 -13.05
N ASN A 76 16.80 13.12 -12.79
CA ASN A 76 16.34 12.16 -13.77
C ASN A 76 15.01 11.48 -13.39
N ILE A 77 14.53 11.68 -12.17
CA ILE A 77 13.22 11.22 -11.66
C ILE A 77 12.43 12.44 -11.19
N THR A 78 11.18 12.55 -11.65
CA THR A 78 10.18 13.47 -11.10
C THR A 78 9.21 12.69 -10.21
N PRO A 79 9.26 12.85 -8.88
CA PRO A 79 8.28 12.27 -7.99
C PRO A 79 6.94 13.00 -8.11
N ILE A 80 5.85 12.25 -8.24
CA ILE A 80 4.49 12.76 -8.34
C ILE A 80 3.64 12.06 -7.29
N SER A 81 3.11 12.81 -6.33
CA SER A 81 2.37 12.24 -5.21
C SER A 81 0.86 12.32 -5.42
N TRP A 82 0.15 11.21 -5.17
CA TRP A 82 -1.30 11.20 -5.02
C TRP A 82 -1.74 11.60 -3.60
N PHE A 83 -0.93 11.24 -2.60
CA PHE A 83 -1.06 11.66 -1.21
C PHE A 83 0.33 11.69 -0.58
N SER A 84 0.74 12.86 -0.08
CA SER A 84 2.11 13.07 0.40
C SER A 84 2.20 13.16 1.92
N SER A 85 3.20 12.50 2.49
CA SER A 85 3.60 12.62 3.90
C SER A 85 5.11 12.82 4.02
N GLY A 86 5.58 13.13 5.24
CA GLY A 86 7.01 13.08 5.59
C GLY A 86 7.93 13.88 4.65
N ARG A 87 8.92 13.20 4.05
CA ARG A 87 9.92 13.81 3.17
C ARG A 87 9.29 14.38 1.89
N LEU A 88 8.36 13.66 1.27
CA LEU A 88 7.78 14.07 0.00
C LEU A 88 6.91 15.34 0.16
N ALA A 89 6.17 15.46 1.25
CA ALA A 89 5.42 16.68 1.57
C ALA A 89 6.34 17.92 1.70
N LYS A 90 7.51 17.77 2.34
CA LYS A 90 8.51 18.84 2.42
C LYS A 90 9.07 19.22 1.05
N MET A 91 9.28 18.23 0.17
CA MET A 91 9.77 18.46 -1.19
C MET A 91 8.74 19.17 -2.07
N ILE A 92 7.46 18.81 -1.97
CA ILE A 92 6.36 19.50 -2.65
C ILE A 92 6.32 20.98 -2.24
N ASN A 93 6.38 21.26 -0.93
CA ASN A 93 6.42 22.64 -0.41
C ASN A 93 7.67 23.42 -0.87
N ALA A 94 8.74 22.73 -1.23
CA ALA A 94 9.97 23.30 -1.76
C ALA A 94 10.01 23.33 -3.31
N ALA A 95 8.90 23.02 -3.98
CA ALA A 95 8.79 22.93 -5.45
C ALA A 95 9.80 21.93 -6.08
N ARG A 96 10.06 20.80 -5.40
CA ARG A 96 10.98 19.73 -5.84
C ARG A 96 10.27 18.41 -6.16
N ALA A 97 8.96 18.36 -6.04
CA ALA A 97 8.11 17.23 -6.40
C ALA A 97 6.70 17.75 -6.71
N ASP A 98 5.95 16.99 -7.52
CA ASP A 98 4.59 17.34 -7.89
C ASP A 98 3.57 16.61 -7.01
N ILE A 99 2.35 17.16 -6.96
CA ILE A 99 1.20 16.56 -6.29
C ILE A 99 -0.01 16.60 -7.21
N ILE A 100 -0.79 15.51 -7.24
CA ILE A 100 -2.08 15.46 -7.93
C ILE A 100 -3.18 15.56 -6.87
N PRO A 101 -3.77 16.75 -6.67
CA PRO A 101 -4.83 16.93 -5.70
C PRO A 101 -6.10 16.23 -6.20
N CYS A 102 -6.57 15.23 -5.46
CA CYS A 102 -7.82 14.56 -5.76
C CYS A 102 -8.41 13.87 -4.53
N ASN A 103 -9.68 13.49 -4.63
CA ASN A 103 -10.29 12.59 -3.66
C ASN A 103 -9.73 11.18 -3.86
N TYR A 104 -9.41 10.49 -2.77
CA TYR A 104 -8.87 9.13 -2.82
C TYR A 104 -9.80 8.16 -3.56
N SER A 105 -11.11 8.27 -3.34
CA SER A 105 -12.13 7.48 -4.05
C SER A 105 -12.19 7.75 -5.56
N SER A 106 -11.68 8.88 -6.04
CA SER A 106 -11.60 9.23 -7.46
C SER A 106 -10.33 8.73 -8.14
N MET A 107 -9.28 8.36 -7.40
CA MET A 107 -7.99 7.94 -7.97
C MET A 107 -8.13 6.80 -9.01
N PRO A 108 -8.95 5.75 -8.79
CA PRO A 108 -9.15 4.71 -9.80
C PRO A 108 -9.67 5.22 -11.14
N ALA A 109 -10.57 6.21 -11.13
CA ALA A 109 -11.09 6.83 -12.35
C ALA A 109 -10.07 7.77 -12.99
N LEU A 110 -9.32 8.52 -12.17
CA LEU A 110 -8.28 9.43 -12.65
C LEU A 110 -7.11 8.71 -13.33
N HIS A 111 -6.85 7.44 -12.99
CA HIS A 111 -5.87 6.64 -13.73
C HIS A 111 -6.23 6.47 -15.22
N ALA A 112 -7.49 6.67 -15.63
CA ALA A 112 -7.86 6.73 -17.04
C ALA A 112 -7.30 7.95 -17.79
N LEU A 113 -6.87 8.97 -17.06
CA LEU A 113 -6.34 10.24 -17.59
C LEU A 113 -4.83 10.38 -17.38
N THR A 114 -4.20 9.44 -16.69
CA THR A 114 -2.75 9.41 -16.45
C THR A 114 -2.11 8.25 -17.21
N PRO A 115 -0.99 8.45 -17.91
CA PRO A 115 -0.24 7.34 -18.51
C PRO A 115 0.29 6.39 -17.43
N VAL A 116 0.06 5.08 -17.60
CA VAL A 116 0.60 4.02 -16.72
C VAL A 116 1.48 3.12 -17.58
N ASP A 117 2.75 3.50 -17.76
CA ASP A 117 3.67 2.71 -18.59
C ASP A 117 4.18 1.49 -17.85
N VAL A 118 4.53 1.66 -16.57
CA VAL A 118 5.08 0.60 -15.73
C VAL A 118 4.35 0.58 -14.40
N MET A 119 3.89 -0.60 -13.97
CA MET A 119 3.44 -0.85 -12.61
C MET A 119 4.51 -1.67 -11.87
N VAL A 120 4.86 -1.21 -10.67
CA VAL A 120 5.73 -1.92 -9.74
C VAL A 120 5.01 -2.10 -8.40
N ALA A 121 5.08 -3.28 -7.80
CA ALA A 121 4.49 -3.51 -6.48
C ALA A 121 5.14 -4.66 -5.71
N VAL A 122 5.07 -4.57 -4.37
CA VAL A 122 5.28 -5.71 -3.47
C VAL A 122 4.06 -6.62 -3.50
N VAL A 123 4.29 -7.93 -3.60
CA VAL A 123 3.22 -8.95 -3.62
C VAL A 123 3.58 -10.17 -2.78
N SER A 124 2.57 -10.93 -2.38
CA SER A 124 2.75 -12.26 -1.77
C SER A 124 3.37 -13.25 -2.76
N PRO A 125 3.98 -14.36 -2.30
CA PRO A 125 4.40 -15.45 -3.18
C PRO A 125 3.29 -15.96 -4.11
N MET A 126 3.70 -16.43 -5.29
CA MET A 126 2.79 -17.02 -6.27
C MET A 126 2.12 -18.27 -5.69
N ASP A 127 0.80 -18.37 -5.83
CA ASP A 127 0.09 -19.59 -5.44
C ASP A 127 0.17 -20.69 -6.53
N ARG A 128 -0.40 -21.85 -6.23
CA ARG A 128 -0.42 -23.01 -7.15
C ARG A 128 -1.15 -22.75 -8.47
N HIS A 129 -1.95 -21.69 -8.55
CA HIS A 129 -2.74 -21.32 -9.72
C HIS A 129 -2.10 -20.17 -10.50
N GLY A 130 -0.90 -19.72 -10.09
CA GLY A 130 -0.14 -18.71 -10.82
C GLY A 130 -0.47 -17.28 -10.41
N TYR A 131 -1.21 -17.06 -9.31
CA TYR A 131 -1.59 -15.72 -8.88
C TYR A 131 -0.71 -15.19 -7.74
N PHE A 132 -0.37 -13.92 -7.83
CA PHE A 132 0.17 -13.08 -6.77
C PHE A 132 -0.97 -12.25 -6.14
N SER A 133 -0.80 -11.81 -4.90
CA SER A 133 -1.75 -10.93 -4.20
C SER A 133 -1.02 -9.66 -3.76
N THR A 134 -1.64 -8.49 -3.95
CA THR A 134 -1.15 -7.21 -3.41
C THR A 134 -1.37 -7.09 -1.90
N GLY A 135 -2.03 -8.10 -1.30
CA GLY A 135 -2.07 -8.32 0.13
C GLY A 135 -2.82 -7.23 0.87
N GLY A 136 -2.12 -6.57 1.81
CA GLY A 136 -2.66 -5.48 2.61
C GLY A 136 -2.97 -4.21 1.82
N SER A 137 -2.65 -4.12 0.53
CA SER A 137 -2.89 -2.92 -0.27
C SER A 137 -3.79 -3.23 -1.46
N ALA A 138 -5.10 -3.01 -1.30
CA ALA A 138 -6.05 -3.09 -2.41
C ALA A 138 -6.22 -1.73 -3.09
N SER A 139 -6.55 -0.69 -2.30
CA SER A 139 -6.48 0.74 -2.68
C SER A 139 -6.92 0.97 -4.14
N PHE A 140 -6.07 1.57 -4.97
CA PHE A 140 -6.27 1.79 -6.39
C PHE A 140 -5.43 0.82 -7.25
N SER A 141 -4.75 -0.18 -6.65
CA SER A 141 -3.90 -1.15 -7.36
C SER A 141 -4.56 -1.72 -8.62
N GLN A 142 -5.83 -2.14 -8.53
CA GLN A 142 -6.53 -2.72 -9.69
C GLN A 142 -6.57 -1.76 -10.88
N SER A 143 -6.82 -0.47 -10.63
CA SER A 143 -6.90 0.53 -11.72
C SER A 143 -5.56 0.77 -12.41
N VAL A 144 -4.46 0.61 -11.68
CA VAL A 144 -3.09 0.69 -12.21
C VAL A 144 -2.75 -0.59 -12.97
N ILE A 145 -3.05 -1.76 -12.41
CA ILE A 145 -2.84 -3.08 -13.04
C ILE A 145 -3.54 -3.14 -14.40
N ASP A 146 -4.81 -2.72 -14.47
CA ASP A 146 -5.62 -2.78 -15.70
C ASP A 146 -5.07 -1.91 -16.84
N ARG A 147 -4.21 -0.93 -16.53
CA ARG A 147 -3.71 0.08 -17.48
C ARG A 147 -2.22 -0.05 -17.75
N ALA A 148 -1.48 -0.74 -16.90
CA ALA A 148 -0.06 -0.89 -17.00
C ALA A 148 0.32 -1.60 -18.31
N LYS A 149 1.25 -1.02 -19.06
CA LYS A 149 1.83 -1.68 -20.25
C LYS A 149 2.81 -2.77 -19.86
N LYS A 150 3.52 -2.57 -18.74
CA LYS A 150 4.47 -3.53 -18.16
C LYS A 150 4.22 -3.66 -16.66
N ILE A 151 4.28 -4.88 -16.12
CA ILE A 151 4.09 -5.18 -14.70
C ILE A 151 5.33 -5.88 -14.15
N TYR A 152 5.95 -5.30 -13.13
CA TYR A 152 7.10 -5.90 -12.44
C TYR A 152 6.80 -6.05 -10.94
N LEU A 153 7.06 -7.23 -10.39
CA LEU A 153 6.69 -7.55 -9.02
C LEU A 153 7.90 -7.81 -8.14
N GLU A 154 7.90 -7.23 -6.94
CA GLU A 154 8.78 -7.61 -5.83
C GLU A 154 8.04 -8.64 -4.96
N VAL A 155 8.42 -9.90 -5.08
CA VAL A 155 7.81 -11.01 -4.35
C VAL A 155 8.38 -11.04 -2.94
N CYS A 156 7.53 -10.78 -1.95
CA CYS A 156 7.88 -10.73 -0.54
C CYS A 156 7.09 -11.83 0.22
N PRO A 157 7.76 -12.79 0.88
CA PRO A 157 7.09 -13.84 1.64
C PRO A 157 6.33 -13.32 2.87
N TRP A 158 6.61 -12.09 3.30
CA TRP A 158 5.93 -11.43 4.41
C TRP A 158 4.63 -10.71 4.00
N MET A 159 4.39 -10.52 2.69
CA MET A 159 3.15 -9.92 2.21
C MET A 159 1.99 -10.91 2.36
N PRO A 160 0.96 -10.60 3.17
CA PRO A 160 -0.16 -11.50 3.36
C PRO A 160 -0.97 -11.66 2.06
N ARG A 161 -1.77 -12.72 2.01
CA ARG A 161 -2.76 -12.91 0.96
C ARG A 161 -4.14 -12.53 1.47
N ALA A 162 -4.65 -11.39 1.02
CA ALA A 162 -6.01 -10.97 1.35
C ALA A 162 -7.04 -11.91 0.71
N LEU A 163 -8.17 -12.12 1.40
CA LEU A 163 -9.29 -12.91 0.88
C LEU A 163 -9.94 -12.26 -0.35
N THR A 164 -9.98 -10.93 -0.34
CA THR A 164 -10.52 -10.10 -1.42
C THR A 164 -9.56 -8.95 -1.62
N GLY A 165 -8.98 -8.87 -2.82
CA GLY A 165 -8.03 -7.83 -3.19
C GLY A 165 -7.53 -8.10 -4.62
N PRO A 166 -6.82 -7.13 -5.22
CA PRO A 166 -6.21 -7.30 -6.52
C PRO A 166 -5.26 -8.51 -6.53
N ILE A 167 -5.43 -9.36 -7.53
CA ILE A 167 -4.56 -10.49 -7.81
C ILE A 167 -4.02 -10.36 -9.22
N ILE A 168 -2.75 -10.74 -9.39
CA ILE A 168 -2.04 -10.64 -10.67
C ILE A 168 -1.63 -12.04 -11.07
N HIS A 169 -2.05 -12.50 -12.24
CA HIS A 169 -1.61 -13.81 -12.75
C HIS A 169 -0.23 -13.67 -13.41
N ILE A 170 0.65 -14.66 -13.28
CA ILE A 170 2.01 -14.65 -13.86
C ILE A 170 2.04 -14.40 -15.38
N SER A 171 0.96 -14.69 -16.10
CA SER A 171 0.83 -14.37 -17.53
C SER A 171 0.74 -12.87 -17.84
N GLN A 172 0.37 -12.05 -16.85
CA GLN A 172 0.27 -10.59 -16.94
C GLN A 172 1.57 -9.89 -16.54
N VAL A 173 2.48 -10.61 -15.87
CA VAL A 173 3.70 -10.06 -15.27
C VAL A 173 4.84 -10.11 -16.27
N ASP A 174 5.67 -9.09 -16.38
CA ASP A 174 6.84 -9.05 -17.26
C ASP A 174 8.11 -9.53 -16.56
N GLY A 175 8.25 -9.28 -15.26
CA GLY A 175 9.37 -9.77 -14.46
C GLY A 175 9.05 -9.85 -12.97
N VAL A 176 9.72 -10.77 -12.28
CA VAL A 176 9.62 -10.96 -10.82
C VAL A 176 11.00 -10.91 -10.18
N PHE A 177 11.11 -10.15 -9.10
CA PHE A 177 12.27 -10.10 -8.23
C PHE A 177 11.87 -10.63 -6.86
N GLU A 178 12.63 -11.57 -6.30
CA GLU A 178 12.37 -12.11 -4.97
C GLU A 178 13.15 -11.33 -3.91
N SER A 179 12.43 -10.83 -2.91
CA SER A 179 12.96 -10.04 -1.81
C SER A 179 12.69 -10.76 -0.49
N GLU A 180 13.73 -10.88 0.34
CA GLU A 180 13.61 -11.42 1.70
C GLU A 180 13.38 -10.32 2.75
N ALA A 181 13.38 -9.05 2.32
CA ALA A 181 13.20 -7.92 3.21
C ALA A 181 11.82 -7.96 3.90
N PRO A 182 11.76 -7.71 5.21
CA PRO A 182 10.48 -7.61 5.90
C PRO A 182 9.67 -6.42 5.37
N LEU A 183 8.35 -6.49 5.52
CA LEU A 183 7.50 -5.34 5.27
C LEU A 183 7.84 -4.21 6.24
N VAL A 184 7.62 -2.97 5.80
CA VAL A 184 7.70 -1.80 6.67
C VAL A 184 6.57 -1.88 7.68
N GLU A 185 6.91 -1.78 8.97
CA GLU A 185 5.96 -1.78 10.07
C GLU A 185 5.70 -0.35 10.58
N LEU A 186 4.45 -0.07 10.96
CA LEU A 186 4.10 1.14 11.71
C LEU A 186 4.03 0.79 13.20
N PRO A 187 4.93 1.33 14.04
CA PRO A 187 4.90 1.06 15.47
C PRO A 187 3.62 1.64 16.10
N LYS A 188 3.06 0.89 17.07
CA LYS A 188 1.92 1.34 17.87
C LYS A 188 2.28 2.64 18.61
N PRO A 189 1.51 3.72 18.43
CA PRO A 189 1.79 4.96 19.13
C PRO A 189 1.50 4.80 20.63
N PRO A 190 2.28 5.42 21.53
CA PRO A 190 1.93 5.46 22.94
C PRO A 190 0.62 6.23 23.13
N ILE A 191 -0.27 5.69 23.96
CA ILE A 191 -1.51 6.37 24.35
C ILE A 191 -1.21 7.24 25.57
N ASP A 192 -1.36 8.56 25.41
CA ASP A 192 -1.32 9.51 26.53
C ASP A 192 -2.70 9.68 27.19
N GLU A 193 -2.73 10.31 28.37
CA GLU A 193 -3.98 10.51 29.13
C GLU A 193 -5.02 11.35 28.38
N ILE A 194 -4.57 12.29 27.53
CA ILE A 194 -5.47 13.10 26.71
C ILE A 194 -6.15 12.23 25.65
N SER A 195 -5.37 11.42 24.93
CA SER A 195 -5.85 10.51 23.89
C SER A 195 -6.77 9.45 24.47
N LYS A 196 -6.40 8.91 25.64
CA LYS A 196 -7.26 8.00 26.41
C LYS A 196 -8.60 8.64 26.74
N LYS A 197 -8.60 9.86 27.29
CA LYS A 197 -9.84 10.54 27.66
C LYS A 197 -10.72 10.85 26.45
N ILE A 198 -10.13 11.25 25.33
CA ILE A 198 -10.85 11.46 24.07
C ILE A 198 -11.48 10.14 23.59
N GLY A 199 -10.71 9.04 23.59
CA GLY A 199 -11.20 7.73 23.18
C GLY A 199 -12.37 7.23 24.03
N GLU A 200 -12.31 7.39 25.35
CA GLU A 200 -13.40 7.04 26.27
C GLU A 200 -14.68 7.84 25.97
N LEU A 201 -14.56 9.16 25.82
CA LEU A 201 -15.70 10.03 25.52
C LEU A 201 -16.34 9.69 24.16
N MET A 202 -15.53 9.40 23.16
CA MET A 202 -16.03 8.96 21.86
C MET A 202 -16.75 7.59 21.96
N ALA A 203 -16.25 6.67 22.77
CA ALA A 203 -16.82 5.33 22.93
C ALA A 203 -18.20 5.33 23.64
N GLU A 204 -18.49 6.35 24.45
CA GLU A 204 -19.82 6.55 25.06
C GLU A 204 -20.90 6.80 23.98
N GLU A 205 -20.55 7.49 22.90
CA GLU A 205 -21.47 7.80 21.78
C GLU A 205 -21.67 6.63 20.81
N VAL A 206 -20.89 5.55 20.95
CA VAL A 206 -20.94 4.40 20.03
C VAL A 206 -21.87 3.32 20.57
N PRO A 207 -23.03 3.05 19.93
CA PRO A 207 -23.88 1.95 20.34
C PRO A 207 -23.31 0.59 19.93
N ASN A 208 -23.75 -0.48 20.61
CA ASN A 208 -23.53 -1.84 20.11
C ASN A 208 -24.13 -2.00 18.71
N GLY A 209 -23.52 -2.83 17.87
CA GLY A 209 -23.94 -3.01 16.48
C GLY A 209 -23.44 -1.94 15.51
N ALA A 210 -22.76 -0.89 15.98
CA ALA A 210 -22.24 0.17 15.12
C ALA A 210 -21.18 -0.35 14.13
N THR A 211 -21.13 0.24 12.93
CA THR A 211 -20.06 0.00 11.96
C THR A 211 -19.06 1.15 12.02
N ILE A 212 -17.81 0.84 12.34
CA ILE A 212 -16.77 1.86 12.59
C ILE A 212 -15.76 1.96 11.44
N GLN A 213 -15.20 3.16 11.33
CA GLN A 213 -14.01 3.51 10.58
C GLN A 213 -13.13 4.35 11.52
N MET A 214 -11.83 4.06 11.55
CA MET A 214 -10.86 4.83 12.34
C MET A 214 -9.56 4.96 11.56
N GLY A 215 -8.78 6.00 11.88
CA GLY A 215 -7.45 6.23 11.31
C GLY A 215 -6.33 5.66 12.18
N ILE A 216 -5.11 6.15 11.95
CA ILE A 216 -3.93 5.85 12.79
C ILE A 216 -3.67 6.97 13.81
N GLY A 217 -2.93 6.64 14.87
CA GLY A 217 -2.49 7.60 15.88
C GLY A 217 -3.00 7.26 17.28
N ALA A 218 -2.51 8.00 18.28
CA ALA A 218 -2.81 7.73 19.69
C ALA A 218 -4.32 7.83 20.01
N VAL A 219 -5.03 8.81 19.44
CA VAL A 219 -6.47 8.98 19.66
C VAL A 219 -7.30 7.83 19.05
N PRO A 220 -7.16 7.47 17.75
CA PRO A 220 -7.84 6.29 17.20
C PRO A 220 -7.52 4.99 17.93
N GLU A 221 -6.27 4.80 18.34
CA GLU A 221 -5.85 3.61 19.07
C GLU A 221 -6.52 3.54 20.45
N ALA A 222 -6.54 4.65 21.19
CA ALA A 222 -7.25 4.75 22.46
C ALA A 222 -8.77 4.52 22.31
N PHE A 223 -9.36 5.07 21.24
CA PHE A 223 -10.77 4.87 20.93
C PHE A 223 -11.07 3.39 20.65
N GLY A 224 -10.27 2.71 19.82
CA GLY A 224 -10.44 1.27 19.58
C GLY A 224 -10.31 0.43 20.86
N MET A 225 -9.35 0.77 21.73
CA MET A 225 -9.20 0.12 23.04
C MET A 225 -10.41 0.32 23.96
N ALA A 226 -11.06 1.48 23.91
CA ALA A 226 -12.28 1.76 24.68
C ALA A 226 -13.53 1.01 24.14
N LEU A 227 -13.43 0.38 22.96
CA LEU A 227 -14.54 -0.36 22.33
C LEU A 227 -14.45 -1.88 22.54
N LEU A 228 -13.45 -2.40 23.25
CA LEU A 228 -13.24 -3.85 23.42
C LEU A 228 -14.40 -4.58 24.09
N ASP A 229 -15.19 -3.90 24.93
CA ASP A 229 -16.33 -4.50 25.62
C ASP A 229 -17.66 -4.37 24.84
N LYS A 230 -17.67 -3.62 23.73
CA LYS A 230 -18.87 -3.48 22.87
C LYS A 230 -19.23 -4.83 22.24
N LYS A 231 -20.46 -4.92 21.72
CA LYS A 231 -21.01 -6.15 21.13
C LYS A 231 -21.51 -5.90 19.71
N ASP A 232 -21.37 -6.94 18.89
CA ASP A 232 -21.88 -7.01 17.53
C ASP A 232 -21.39 -5.92 16.57
N MET A 233 -20.23 -5.34 16.86
CA MET A 233 -19.64 -4.26 16.09
C MET A 233 -19.30 -4.73 14.67
N GLY A 234 -19.29 -3.77 13.73
CA GLY A 234 -18.82 -3.95 12.36
C GLY A 234 -17.61 -3.06 12.05
N ILE A 235 -16.77 -3.50 11.11
CA ILE A 235 -15.69 -2.70 10.55
C ILE A 235 -15.91 -2.51 9.06
N HIS A 236 -15.97 -1.25 8.63
CA HIS A 236 -15.87 -0.83 7.24
C HIS A 236 -15.00 0.42 7.22
N THR A 237 -13.70 0.23 6.97
CA THR A 237 -12.68 1.25 7.16
C THR A 237 -11.93 1.54 5.87
N GLU A 238 -11.27 2.69 5.80
CA GLU A 238 -10.22 2.90 4.80
C GLU A 238 -9.03 2.00 5.16
N LEU A 239 -8.42 2.26 6.31
CA LEU A 239 -7.22 1.59 6.80
C LEU A 239 -7.55 0.68 7.98
N LEU A 240 -7.16 -0.59 7.88
CA LEU A 240 -7.19 -1.56 8.98
C LEU A 240 -5.93 -1.38 9.84
N THR A 241 -6.13 -1.21 11.15
CA THR A 241 -5.09 -0.97 12.15
C THR A 241 -5.11 -2.02 13.26
N GLU A 242 -4.10 -1.99 14.12
CA GLU A 242 -3.93 -2.97 15.19
C GLU A 242 -5.08 -2.99 16.20
N SER A 243 -5.56 -1.84 16.69
CA SER A 243 -6.72 -1.79 17.60
C SER A 243 -7.98 -2.45 17.01
N MET A 244 -8.19 -2.36 15.69
CA MET A 244 -9.31 -3.06 15.06
C MET A 244 -9.14 -4.58 15.11
N ILE A 245 -7.90 -5.08 15.05
CA ILE A 245 -7.59 -6.50 15.25
C ILE A 245 -7.82 -6.88 16.71
N ASP A 246 -7.39 -6.04 17.66
CA ASP A 246 -7.65 -6.25 19.09
C ASP A 246 -9.17 -6.37 19.37
N MET A 247 -10.00 -5.52 18.74
CA MET A 247 -11.45 -5.58 18.83
C MET A 247 -12.06 -6.86 18.22
N ILE A 248 -11.48 -7.38 17.13
CA ILE A 248 -11.89 -8.65 16.53
C ILE A 248 -11.55 -9.81 17.48
N GLU A 249 -10.33 -9.84 18.01
CA GLU A 249 -9.85 -10.89 18.92
C GLU A 249 -10.62 -10.90 20.25
N ALA A 250 -11.01 -9.72 20.77
CA ALA A 250 -11.85 -9.59 21.95
C ALA A 250 -13.31 -10.03 21.73
N GLY A 251 -13.72 -10.31 20.48
CA GLY A 251 -15.08 -10.67 20.13
C GLY A 251 -16.07 -9.50 20.11
N ALA A 252 -15.58 -8.26 20.20
CA ALA A 252 -16.42 -7.08 20.07
C ALA A 252 -16.98 -6.94 18.65
N VAL A 253 -16.16 -7.29 17.66
CA VAL A 253 -16.50 -7.21 16.23
C VAL A 253 -16.97 -8.56 15.72
N THR A 254 -18.22 -8.61 15.25
CA THR A 254 -18.80 -9.78 14.57
C THR A 254 -19.12 -9.51 13.11
N ASN A 255 -19.22 -8.23 12.72
CA ASN A 255 -19.68 -7.78 11.41
C ASN A 255 -21.10 -8.25 11.04
N LEU A 256 -21.87 -8.83 11.99
CA LEU A 256 -23.17 -9.44 11.72
C LEU A 256 -24.32 -8.44 11.64
N GLN A 257 -24.13 -7.21 12.14
CA GLN A 257 -25.14 -6.14 12.04
C GLN A 257 -24.92 -5.20 10.85
N LYS A 258 -23.85 -5.42 10.07
CA LYS A 258 -23.57 -4.59 8.89
C LYS A 258 -24.65 -4.77 7.82
N PRO A 259 -25.13 -3.69 7.18
CA PRO A 259 -26.11 -3.77 6.10
C PRO A 259 -25.51 -4.31 4.79
N ILE A 260 -24.19 -4.17 4.62
CA ILE A 260 -23.43 -4.64 3.46
C ILE A 260 -22.20 -5.42 3.92
N HIS A 261 -21.74 -6.37 3.10
CA HIS A 261 -20.58 -7.22 3.43
C HIS A 261 -20.70 -7.86 4.83
N ARG A 262 -21.91 -8.32 5.15
CA ARG A 262 -22.24 -8.94 6.44
C ARG A 262 -21.29 -10.11 6.74
N GLY A 263 -20.80 -10.16 7.98
CA GLY A 263 -19.86 -11.19 8.44
C GLY A 263 -18.42 -10.99 7.96
N ARG A 264 -18.08 -9.85 7.34
CA ARG A 264 -16.72 -9.55 6.87
C ARG A 264 -16.23 -8.19 7.33
N THR A 265 -14.99 -8.12 7.80
CA THR A 265 -14.27 -6.84 7.96
C THR A 265 -13.87 -6.35 6.57
N VAL A 266 -14.14 -5.07 6.29
CA VAL A 266 -13.82 -4.45 4.99
C VAL A 266 -12.82 -3.32 5.23
N ALA A 267 -11.73 -3.34 4.48
CA ALA A 267 -10.71 -2.30 4.45
C ALA A 267 -10.21 -2.11 3.02
N THR A 268 -9.76 -0.89 2.67
CA THR A 268 -9.09 -0.62 1.38
C THR A 268 -7.58 -0.86 1.48
N LEU A 269 -7.00 -0.66 2.65
CA LEU A 269 -5.63 -1.06 2.98
C LEU A 269 -5.51 -1.55 4.43
N ALA A 270 -4.43 -2.25 4.75
CA ALA A 270 -4.02 -2.66 6.08
C ALA A 270 -2.57 -2.23 6.31
N PHE A 271 -2.31 -1.58 7.44
CA PHE A 271 -0.98 -1.08 7.78
C PHE A 271 -0.82 -0.94 9.29
N GLY A 272 0.26 -1.49 9.83
CA GLY A 272 0.48 -1.58 11.27
C GLY A 272 1.78 -2.32 11.60
N SER A 273 1.85 -2.88 12.81
CA SER A 273 2.90 -3.83 13.19
C SER A 273 2.75 -5.15 12.43
N LYS A 274 3.70 -6.07 12.61
CA LYS A 274 3.60 -7.45 12.11
C LYS A 274 2.30 -8.20 12.47
N LYS A 275 1.58 -7.76 13.52
CA LYS A 275 0.28 -8.34 13.88
C LYS A 275 -0.80 -8.06 12.83
N VAL A 276 -0.70 -6.92 12.15
CA VAL A 276 -1.65 -6.43 11.12
C VAL A 276 -1.36 -7.05 9.76
#